data_AF-A0A8S9DR66-F1
#
_entry.id   AF-A0A8S9DR66-F1
#
_cell.length_a   1.000
_cell.length_b   1.000
_cell.length_c   1.000
_cell.angle_alpha   90.00
_cell.angle_beta   90.00
_cell.angle_gamma   90.00
#
_symmetry.space_group_name_H-M   'P 1'
#
loop_
_entity.id
_entity.type
_entity.pdbx_description
1 polymer ?
#
loop_
_entity_poly.entity_id
_entity_poly.type
_entity_poly.pdbx_seq_one_letter_code
_entity_poly.pdbx_strand_id
1 'polypeptide(L)'
;MKDETRQTLMLLVEKANRLKSFKFDEHVKQVGLGFKGTRNDDDEWIIEFGLPDDEKIDIFILTFRFFYQDGESISFSSLRRFLNDPELSSEWKDGVSKSRKAYFVYLKGYSVYTVELFEGHPSRHEILDTVLYGQATHANPEKLKRLKQWTADGIRANLLQQEFTGMLVQILVFIKYIGELSEHELALKPA
;
A
#
# COMPACT_ATOMS: atom_id res chain seq x y z
N MET A 1 -4.37 29.80 -0.18
CA MET A 1 -4.53 28.44 0.37
C MET A 1 -4.28 28.54 1.86
N LYS A 2 -5.14 27.97 2.72
CA LYS A 2 -4.87 27.92 4.17
C LYS A 2 -3.54 27.21 4.47
N ASP A 3 -2.84 27.66 5.50
CA ASP A 3 -1.52 27.11 5.87
C ASP A 3 -1.57 25.61 6.19
N GLU A 4 -2.59 25.14 6.94
CA GLU A 4 -2.76 23.72 7.25
C GLU A 4 -2.96 22.87 5.98
N THR A 5 -3.76 23.37 5.03
CA THR A 5 -4.00 22.70 3.74
C THR A 5 -2.70 22.62 2.94
N ARG A 6 -1.94 23.72 2.89
CA ARG A 6 -0.63 23.75 2.20
C ARG A 6 0.35 22.77 2.83
N GLN A 7 0.50 22.79 4.16
CA GLN A 7 1.38 21.87 4.88
C GLN A 7 1.02 20.40 4.66
N THR A 8 -0.28 20.09 4.64
CA THR A 8 -0.75 18.73 4.37
C THR A 8 -0.41 18.30 2.94
N LEU A 9 -0.66 19.15 1.94
CA LEU A 9 -0.31 18.86 0.55
C LEU A 9 1.20 18.68 0.36
N MET A 10 2.02 19.51 1.01
CA MET A 10 3.48 19.38 0.99
C MET A 10 3.93 18.05 1.59
N LEU A 11 3.40 17.68 2.76
CA LEU A 11 3.70 16.40 3.40
C LEU A 11 3.25 15.22 2.53
N LEU A 12 2.11 15.34 1.87
CA LEU A 12 1.59 14.33 0.95
C LEU A 12 2.57 14.11 -0.20
N VAL A 13 3.00 15.20 -0.86
CA VAL A 13 3.98 15.16 -1.97
C VAL A 13 5.30 14.57 -1.48
N GLU A 14 5.81 15.01 -0.33
CA GLU A 14 7.05 14.48 0.26
C GLU A 14 6.99 12.97 0.45
N LYS A 15 5.94 12.46 1.11
CA LYS A 15 5.80 11.02 1.39
C LYS A 15 5.50 10.20 0.13
N ALA A 16 4.73 10.74 -0.82
CA ALA A 16 4.49 10.09 -2.11
C ALA A 16 5.79 9.96 -2.92
N ASN A 17 6.60 11.02 -2.96
CA ASN A 17 7.91 11.00 -3.61
C ASN A 17 8.90 10.06 -2.91
N ARG A 18 8.86 10.01 -1.57
CA ARG A 18 9.65 9.04 -0.81
C ARG A 18 9.27 7.61 -1.19
N LEU A 19 7.98 7.27 -1.26
CA LEU A 19 7.53 5.95 -1.70
C LEU A 19 7.94 5.62 -3.14
N LYS A 20 7.86 6.61 -4.05
CA LYS A 20 8.33 6.47 -5.43
C LYS A 20 9.82 6.18 -5.52
N SER A 21 10.63 6.75 -4.62
CA SER A 21 12.09 6.55 -4.61
C SER A 21 12.52 5.10 -4.34
N PHE A 22 11.67 4.30 -3.70
CA PHE A 22 11.93 2.87 -3.48
C PHE A 22 11.79 2.00 -4.74
N LYS A 23 11.31 2.57 -5.86
CA LYS A 23 11.22 1.90 -7.17
C LYS A 23 10.47 0.55 -7.10
N PHE A 24 9.51 0.45 -6.18
CA PHE A 24 8.75 -0.77 -5.92
C PHE A 24 7.99 -1.23 -7.17
N ASP A 25 7.51 -0.29 -7.98
CA ASP A 25 6.86 -0.57 -9.27
C ASP A 25 7.84 -1.00 -10.37
N GLU A 26 9.10 -0.56 -10.33
CA GLU A 26 10.13 -1.05 -11.25
C GLU A 26 10.50 -2.50 -10.92
N HIS A 27 10.63 -2.82 -9.62
CA HIS A 27 10.91 -4.18 -9.14
C HIS A 27 9.83 -5.16 -9.59
N VAL A 28 8.56 -4.80 -9.39
CA VAL A 28 7.41 -5.63 -9.80
C VAL A 28 7.32 -5.76 -11.32
N LYS A 29 7.70 -4.74 -12.09
CA LYS A 29 7.76 -4.84 -13.57
C LYS A 29 8.87 -5.75 -14.06
N GLN A 30 10.02 -5.79 -13.36
CA GLN A 30 11.19 -6.58 -13.77
C GLN A 30 11.01 -8.07 -13.48
N VAL A 31 10.43 -8.42 -12.32
CA VAL A 31 10.31 -9.82 -11.90
C VAL A 31 8.90 -10.39 -12.12
N GLY A 32 7.93 -9.51 -12.41
CA GLY A 32 6.52 -9.84 -12.49
C GLY A 32 5.89 -10.03 -11.12
N LEU A 33 4.56 -10.00 -11.04
CA LEU A 33 3.80 -10.40 -9.85
C LEU A 33 3.80 -11.93 -9.65
N GLY A 34 4.70 -12.68 -10.29
CA GLY A 34 4.67 -14.14 -10.38
C GLY A 34 5.84 -14.82 -9.65
N PHE A 35 5.95 -16.12 -9.88
CA PHE A 35 7.10 -16.93 -9.48
C PHE A 35 7.83 -17.43 -10.73
N LYS A 36 9.15 -17.58 -10.61
CA LYS A 36 10.00 -18.25 -11.58
C LYS A 36 10.38 -19.61 -10.99
N GLY A 37 9.89 -20.68 -11.61
CA GLY A 37 10.35 -22.03 -11.31
C GLY A 37 11.59 -22.35 -12.14
N THR A 38 12.72 -22.63 -11.50
CA THR A 38 13.91 -23.23 -12.13
C THR A 38 14.15 -24.60 -11.52
N ARG A 39 14.80 -25.50 -12.27
CA ARG A 39 15.34 -26.74 -11.72
C ARG A 39 16.82 -26.54 -11.42
N ASN A 40 17.27 -26.99 -10.25
CA ASN A 40 18.70 -27.05 -9.94
C ASN A 40 19.34 -28.31 -10.55
N ASP A 41 20.66 -28.43 -10.39
CA ASP A 41 21.44 -29.56 -10.91
C ASP A 41 21.04 -30.90 -10.26
N ASP A 42 20.35 -30.87 -9.12
CA ASP A 42 19.84 -32.03 -8.38
C ASP A 42 18.37 -32.39 -8.74
N ASP A 43 17.83 -31.78 -9.80
CA ASP A 43 16.44 -31.94 -10.29
C ASP A 43 15.34 -31.45 -9.31
N GLU A 44 15.71 -30.64 -8.32
CA GLU A 44 14.79 -30.01 -7.39
C GLU A 44 14.22 -28.71 -7.98
N TRP A 45 12.94 -28.44 -7.68
CA TRP A 45 12.29 -27.18 -8.04
C TRP A 45 12.74 -26.05 -7.10
N ILE A 46 13.44 -25.05 -7.66
CA ILE A 46 13.65 -23.76 -7.03
C ILE A 46 12.53 -22.83 -7.52
N ILE A 47 11.76 -22.27 -6.58
CA ILE A 47 10.73 -21.29 -6.87
C ILE A 47 11.22 -19.93 -6.36
N GLU A 48 11.61 -19.05 -7.28
CA GLU A 48 11.98 -17.66 -6.98
C GLU A 48 10.75 -16.77 -7.11
N PHE A 49 10.46 -15.96 -6.11
CA PHE A 49 9.35 -15.00 -6.16
C PHE A 49 9.87 -13.60 -6.49
N GLY A 50 9.11 -12.84 -7.27
CA GLY A 50 9.44 -11.47 -7.67
C GLY A 50 9.29 -10.41 -6.59
N LEU A 51 9.77 -10.70 -5.40
CA LEU A 51 9.54 -9.92 -4.19
C LEU A 51 10.69 -8.95 -3.94
N PRO A 52 10.42 -7.70 -3.52
CA PRO A 52 11.43 -6.80 -2.99
C PRO A 52 12.06 -7.38 -1.72
N ASP A 53 13.28 -6.99 -1.38
CA ASP A 53 13.89 -7.45 -0.14
C ASP A 53 13.11 -6.95 1.09
N ASP A 54 13.24 -7.69 2.21
CA ASP A 54 12.50 -7.42 3.44
C ASP A 54 12.78 -6.02 4.02
N GLU A 55 14.01 -5.51 3.91
CA GLU A 55 14.37 -4.15 4.36
C GLU A 55 13.64 -3.08 3.55
N LYS A 56 13.52 -3.25 2.23
CA LYS A 56 12.74 -2.35 1.37
C LYS A 56 11.26 -2.41 1.69
N ILE A 57 10.73 -3.59 2.00
CA ILE A 57 9.33 -3.75 2.42
C ILE A 57 9.09 -3.03 3.75
N ASP A 58 9.98 -3.19 4.73
CA ASP A 58 9.87 -2.53 6.03
C ASP A 58 9.90 -1.01 5.90
N ILE A 59 10.86 -0.47 5.13
CA ILE A 59 10.97 0.98 4.90
C ILE A 59 9.74 1.50 4.14
N PHE A 60 9.25 0.75 3.16
CA PHE A 60 8.01 1.07 2.46
C PHE A 60 6.85 1.15 3.45
N ILE A 61 6.67 0.13 4.29
CA ILE A 61 5.60 0.05 5.29
C ILE A 61 5.65 1.24 6.24
N LEU A 62 6.84 1.61 6.72
CA LEU A 62 7.01 2.76 7.62
C LEU A 62 6.49 4.06 6.99
N THR A 63 6.80 4.30 5.72
CA THR A 63 6.33 5.49 5.00
C THR A 63 4.84 5.36 4.64
N PHE A 64 4.40 4.15 4.27
CA PHE A 64 3.02 3.86 3.91
C PHE A 64 2.04 4.08 5.07
N ARG A 65 2.45 3.86 6.31
CA ARG A 65 1.60 4.08 7.50
C ARG A 65 1.00 5.49 7.57
N PHE A 66 1.71 6.52 7.10
CA PHE A 66 1.15 7.88 7.02
C PHE A 66 -0.11 7.97 6.14
N PHE A 67 -0.22 7.13 5.11
CA PHE A 67 -1.38 7.10 4.21
C PHE A 67 -2.51 6.17 4.70
N TYR A 68 -2.17 5.21 5.56
CA TYR A 68 -3.09 4.16 6.00
C TYR A 68 -3.70 4.43 7.38
N GLN A 69 -2.88 4.86 8.34
CA GLN A 69 -3.27 4.92 9.74
C GLN A 69 -4.22 6.08 10.00
N ASP A 70 -5.31 5.79 10.74
CA ASP A 70 -6.23 6.84 11.17
C ASP A 70 -5.53 7.83 12.12
N GLY A 71 -5.88 9.11 11.96
CA GLY A 71 -5.26 10.23 12.70
C GLY A 71 -4.12 10.91 11.96
N GLU A 72 -3.53 10.26 10.94
CA GLU A 72 -2.53 10.90 10.08
C GLU A 72 -3.18 11.89 9.12
N SER A 73 -2.61 13.10 9.00
CA SER A 73 -3.19 14.21 8.24
C SER A 73 -3.37 13.90 6.74
N ILE A 74 -2.52 13.03 6.20
CA ILE A 74 -2.49 12.60 4.79
C ILE A 74 -3.11 11.21 4.57
N SER A 75 -3.67 10.59 5.60
CA SER A 75 -4.34 9.29 5.46
C SER A 75 -5.51 9.36 4.50
N PHE A 76 -5.76 8.27 3.75
CA PHE A 76 -6.89 8.21 2.82
C PHE A 76 -8.22 8.56 3.53
N SER A 77 -8.39 8.17 4.79
CA SER A 77 -9.57 8.54 5.60
C SER A 77 -9.63 10.04 5.89
N SER A 78 -8.50 10.67 6.26
CA SER A 78 -8.43 12.09 6.63
C SER A 78 -8.54 13.04 5.44
N LEU A 79 -8.10 12.66 4.24
CA LEU A 79 -8.15 13.52 3.05
C LEU A 79 -9.55 14.04 2.70
N ARG A 80 -10.61 13.35 3.15
CA ARG A 80 -12.00 13.81 2.96
C ARG A 80 -12.25 15.22 3.51
N ARG A 81 -11.51 15.66 4.54
CA ARG A 81 -11.72 16.96 5.19
C ARG A 81 -11.41 18.14 4.26
N PHE A 82 -10.51 17.94 3.29
CA PHE A 82 -10.12 18.96 2.33
C PHE A 82 -11.06 19.08 1.14
N LEU A 83 -11.98 18.13 0.93
CA LEU A 83 -12.91 18.20 -0.20
C LEU A 83 -13.83 19.42 -0.16
N ASN A 84 -14.05 19.98 1.03
CA ASN A 84 -14.86 21.17 1.22
C ASN A 84 -14.03 22.47 1.30
N ASP A 85 -12.70 22.41 1.14
CA ASP A 85 -11.86 23.60 1.17
C ASP A 85 -12.11 24.45 -0.09
N PRO A 86 -12.70 25.66 -0.01
CA PRO A 86 -13.00 26.47 -1.18
C PRO A 86 -11.73 26.90 -1.93
N GLU A 87 -10.58 26.87 -1.27
CA GLU A 87 -9.31 27.28 -1.85
C GLU A 87 -8.61 26.18 -2.64
N LEU A 88 -9.18 24.96 -2.74
CA LEU A 88 -8.68 23.89 -3.60
C LEU A 88 -9.46 23.80 -4.92
N SER A 89 -8.76 23.51 -6.01
CA SER A 89 -9.36 23.35 -7.34
C SER A 89 -10.39 22.20 -7.38
N SER A 90 -11.35 22.31 -8.30
CA SER A 90 -12.31 21.23 -8.55
C SER A 90 -11.60 19.97 -9.06
N GLU A 91 -10.56 20.13 -9.88
CA GLU A 91 -9.75 19.02 -10.39
C GLU A 91 -9.12 18.21 -9.26
N TRP A 92 -8.45 18.87 -8.31
CA TRP A 92 -7.86 18.20 -7.16
C TRP A 92 -8.92 17.48 -6.32
N LYS A 93 -10.03 18.17 -6.01
CA LYS A 93 -11.13 17.59 -5.21
C LYS A 93 -11.73 16.35 -5.86
N ASP A 94 -12.02 16.43 -7.15
CA ASP A 94 -12.61 15.32 -7.91
C ASP A 94 -11.63 14.14 -8.01
N GLY A 95 -10.37 14.43 -8.32
CA GLY A 95 -9.32 13.42 -8.41
C GLY A 95 -9.09 12.69 -7.08
N VAL A 96 -8.97 13.44 -5.97
CA VAL A 96 -8.82 12.85 -4.63
C VAL A 96 -10.07 12.09 -4.21
N SER A 97 -11.27 12.61 -4.49
CA SER A 97 -12.53 11.93 -4.18
C SER A 97 -12.65 10.59 -4.90
N LYS A 98 -12.37 10.56 -6.21
CA LYS A 98 -12.39 9.35 -7.03
C LYS A 98 -11.35 8.33 -6.56
N SER A 99 -10.11 8.77 -6.33
CA SER A 99 -9.02 7.90 -5.90
C SER A 99 -9.24 7.33 -4.51
N ARG A 100 -9.73 8.14 -3.56
CA ARG A 100 -10.11 7.65 -2.23
C ARG A 100 -11.22 6.60 -2.32
N LYS A 101 -12.25 6.85 -3.14
CA LYS A 101 -13.34 5.88 -3.34
C LYS A 101 -12.80 4.57 -3.94
N ALA A 102 -11.97 4.64 -4.97
CA ALA A 102 -11.35 3.48 -5.60
C ALA A 102 -10.48 2.67 -4.63
N TYR A 103 -9.67 3.36 -3.82
CA TYR A 103 -8.87 2.75 -2.75
C TYR A 103 -9.72 1.94 -1.75
N PHE A 104 -10.79 2.53 -1.22
CA PHE A 104 -11.65 1.81 -0.26
C PHE A 104 -12.44 0.67 -0.91
N VAL A 105 -12.86 0.81 -2.17
CA VAL A 105 -13.48 -0.29 -2.92
C VAL A 105 -12.49 -1.44 -3.11
N TYR A 106 -11.24 -1.12 -3.48
CA TYR A 106 -10.18 -2.11 -3.66
C TYR A 106 -9.92 -2.90 -2.37
N LEU A 107 -9.79 -2.21 -1.23
CA LEU A 107 -9.54 -2.83 0.07
C LEU A 107 -10.71 -3.68 0.59
N LYS A 108 -11.95 -3.33 0.25
CA LYS A 108 -13.13 -4.14 0.58
C LYS A 108 -13.23 -5.42 -0.27
N GLY A 109 -12.56 -5.46 -1.41
CA GLY A 109 -12.53 -6.63 -2.26
C GLY A 109 -11.73 -7.79 -1.65
N TYR A 110 -11.98 -8.98 -2.17
CA TYR A 110 -11.26 -10.21 -1.83
C TYR A 110 -10.14 -10.47 -2.84
N SER A 111 -9.08 -11.12 -2.40
CA SER A 111 -8.09 -11.69 -3.32
C SER A 111 -8.54 -13.03 -3.82
N VAL A 112 -8.35 -13.28 -5.12
CA VAL A 112 -8.65 -14.58 -5.73
C VAL A 112 -7.75 -15.68 -5.15
N TYR A 113 -6.53 -15.33 -4.73
CA TYR A 113 -5.57 -16.28 -4.17
C TYR A 113 -5.87 -16.67 -2.72
N THR A 114 -6.52 -15.80 -1.96
CA THR A 114 -6.69 -15.98 -0.51
C THR A 114 -8.02 -16.62 -0.11
N VAL A 115 -9.01 -16.61 -1.00
CA VAL A 115 -10.34 -17.18 -0.75
C VAL A 115 -10.27 -18.67 -0.41
N GLU A 116 -9.41 -19.44 -1.06
CA GLU A 116 -9.32 -20.89 -0.80
C GLU A 116 -8.32 -21.28 0.28
N LEU A 117 -7.33 -20.42 0.57
CA LEU A 117 -6.19 -20.78 1.42
C LEU A 117 -6.26 -20.20 2.83
N PHE A 118 -6.97 -19.09 3.02
CA PHE A 118 -7.10 -18.44 4.33
C PHE A 118 -8.52 -18.58 4.86
N GLU A 119 -8.61 -19.15 6.06
CA GLU A 119 -9.87 -19.31 6.77
C GLU A 119 -10.60 -17.96 6.90
N GLY A 120 -11.91 -17.97 6.62
CA GLY A 120 -12.77 -16.79 6.73
C GLY A 120 -12.71 -15.84 5.53
N HIS A 121 -11.93 -16.16 4.49
CA HIS A 121 -11.88 -15.40 3.23
C HIS A 121 -11.61 -13.91 3.47
N PRO A 122 -10.43 -13.57 4.03
CA PRO A 122 -10.15 -12.21 4.45
C PRO A 122 -10.17 -11.24 3.25
N SER A 123 -10.78 -10.09 3.46
CA SER A 123 -10.66 -8.94 2.55
C SER A 123 -9.22 -8.46 2.47
N ARG A 124 -8.89 -7.71 1.41
CA ARG A 124 -7.57 -7.06 1.31
C ARG A 124 -7.30 -6.12 2.48
N HIS A 125 -8.34 -5.46 3.01
CA HIS A 125 -8.21 -4.66 4.22
C HIS A 125 -7.72 -5.51 5.40
N GLU A 126 -8.34 -6.68 5.64
CA GLU A 126 -7.94 -7.58 6.72
C GLU A 126 -6.55 -8.16 6.53
N ILE A 127 -6.16 -8.46 5.29
CA ILE A 127 -4.81 -8.90 4.95
C ILE A 127 -3.81 -7.80 5.30
N LEU A 128 -4.02 -6.59 4.77
CA LEU A 128 -3.15 -5.43 4.99
C LEU A 128 -2.98 -5.14 6.49
N ASP A 129 -4.10 -5.04 7.20
CA ASP A 129 -4.14 -4.75 8.64
C ASP A 129 -3.41 -5.85 9.45
N THR A 130 -3.65 -7.12 9.12
CA THR A 130 -3.01 -8.25 9.82
C THR A 130 -1.51 -8.29 9.59
N VAL A 131 -1.03 -8.03 8.38
CA VAL A 131 0.41 -7.99 8.10
C VAL A 131 1.06 -6.79 8.80
N LEU A 132 0.50 -5.58 8.61
CA LEU A 132 1.06 -4.34 9.17
C LEU A 132 1.16 -4.32 10.70
N TYR A 133 0.14 -4.86 11.38
CA TYR A 133 0.08 -4.92 12.84
C TYR A 133 0.50 -6.27 13.43
N GLY A 134 0.74 -7.28 12.59
CA GLY A 134 1.24 -8.60 13.01
C GLY A 134 2.77 -8.69 12.99
N GLN A 135 3.45 -7.97 12.09
CA GLN A 135 4.91 -8.00 11.96
C GLN A 135 5.65 -6.95 12.82
N ALA A 136 4.93 -5.94 13.34
CA ALA A 136 5.55 -4.82 14.03
C ALA A 136 6.09 -5.17 15.44
N THR A 137 7.09 -4.43 15.92
CA THR A 137 7.68 -4.55 17.28
C THR A 137 6.67 -4.32 18.42
N HIS A 138 5.50 -3.73 18.11
CA HIS A 138 4.34 -3.61 19.00
C HIS A 138 3.14 -4.37 18.44
N ALA A 139 3.37 -5.60 17.96
CA ALA A 139 2.36 -6.38 17.27
C ALA A 139 1.09 -6.55 18.13
N ASN A 140 -0.06 -6.40 17.48
CA ASN A 140 -1.32 -6.79 18.09
C ASN A 140 -1.33 -8.32 18.24
N PRO A 141 -1.53 -8.88 19.46
CA PRO A 141 -1.42 -10.33 19.69
C PRO A 141 -2.35 -11.18 18.80
N GLU A 142 -3.57 -10.70 18.53
CA GLU A 142 -4.54 -11.39 17.68
C GLU A 142 -4.10 -11.37 16.21
N LYS A 143 -3.55 -10.25 15.74
CA LYS A 143 -3.02 -10.14 14.38
C LYS A 143 -1.76 -10.97 14.19
N LEU A 144 -0.87 -11.01 15.18
CA LEU A 144 0.30 -11.88 15.17
C LEU A 144 -0.11 -13.36 15.11
N LYS A 145 -1.09 -13.77 15.92
CA LYS A 145 -1.62 -15.15 15.90
C LYS A 145 -2.18 -15.50 14.52
N ARG A 146 -3.00 -14.61 13.95
CA ARG A 146 -3.58 -14.80 12.61
C ARG A 146 -2.52 -14.84 11.52
N LEU A 147 -1.53 -13.95 11.58
CA LEU A 147 -0.40 -13.94 10.65
C LEU A 147 0.36 -15.28 10.71
N LYS A 148 0.69 -15.77 11.91
CA LYS A 148 1.34 -17.09 12.08
C LYS A 148 0.52 -18.24 11.49
N GLN A 149 -0.81 -18.17 11.57
CA GLN A 149 -1.69 -19.17 10.95
C GLN A 149 -1.67 -19.09 9.42
N TRP A 150 -1.67 -17.87 8.87
CA TRP A 150 -1.58 -17.64 7.43
C TRP A 150 -0.19 -17.92 6.86
N THR A 151 0.85 -17.97 7.69
CA THR A 151 2.22 -18.32 7.29
C THR A 151 2.68 -19.64 7.91
N ALA A 152 1.76 -20.56 8.19
CA ALA A 152 2.06 -21.83 8.87
C ALA A 152 2.96 -22.77 8.04
N ASP A 153 2.96 -22.60 6.71
CA ASP A 153 3.80 -23.32 5.77
C ASP A 153 4.33 -22.39 4.68
N GLY A 154 5.38 -22.82 3.97
CA GLY A 154 6.06 -22.00 2.97
C GLY A 154 5.18 -21.60 1.78
N ILE A 155 4.22 -22.44 1.39
CA ILE A 155 3.31 -22.13 0.27
C ILE A 155 2.39 -20.98 0.65
N ARG A 156 1.73 -21.08 1.81
CA ARG A 156 0.85 -20.02 2.32
C ARG A 156 1.59 -18.73 2.60
N ALA A 157 2.80 -18.81 3.17
CA ALA A 157 3.64 -17.64 3.42
C ALA A 157 3.97 -16.89 2.13
N ASN A 158 4.42 -17.61 1.09
CA ASN A 158 4.76 -17.01 -0.20
C ASN A 158 3.54 -16.38 -0.89
N LEU A 159 2.38 -17.05 -0.86
CA LEU A 159 1.16 -16.52 -1.45
C LEU A 159 0.63 -15.28 -0.70
N LEU A 160 0.71 -15.27 0.64
CA LEU A 160 0.39 -14.08 1.42
C LEU A 160 1.32 -12.92 1.06
N GLN A 161 2.62 -13.19 0.96
CA GLN A 161 3.62 -12.17 0.63
C GLN A 161 3.42 -11.61 -0.79
N GLN A 162 3.07 -12.47 -1.76
CA GLN A 162 2.76 -12.06 -3.13
C GLN A 162 1.49 -11.20 -3.19
N GLU A 163 0.40 -11.61 -2.52
CA GLU A 163 -0.83 -10.81 -2.45
C GLU A 163 -0.56 -9.47 -1.78
N PHE A 164 0.14 -9.48 -0.64
CA PHE A 164 0.49 -8.26 0.09
C PHE A 164 1.33 -7.32 -0.78
N THR A 165 2.35 -7.82 -1.47
CA THR A 165 3.17 -7.04 -2.40
C THR A 165 2.33 -6.43 -3.53
N GLY A 166 1.43 -7.22 -4.14
CA GLY A 166 0.51 -6.73 -5.16
C GLY A 166 -0.41 -5.62 -4.64
N MET A 167 -0.87 -5.75 -3.39
CA MET A 167 -1.63 -4.70 -2.72
C MET A 167 -0.82 -3.42 -2.51
N LEU A 168 0.43 -3.51 -2.06
CA LEU A 168 1.29 -2.34 -1.90
C LEU A 168 1.50 -1.60 -3.23
N VAL A 169 1.71 -2.33 -4.33
CA VAL A 169 1.83 -1.75 -5.68
C VAL A 169 0.56 -1.05 -6.10
N GLN A 170 -0.60 -1.69 -5.94
CA GLN A 170 -1.87 -1.08 -6.31
C GLN A 170 -2.17 0.17 -5.48
N ILE A 171 -1.85 0.14 -4.19
CA ILE A 171 -2.03 1.29 -3.29
C ILE A 171 -1.06 2.43 -3.66
N LEU A 172 0.18 2.09 -4.04
CA LEU A 172 1.16 3.05 -4.51
C LEU A 172 0.67 3.83 -5.75
N VAL A 173 -0.10 3.21 -6.65
CA VAL A 173 -0.73 3.90 -7.78
C VAL A 173 -1.67 5.01 -7.29
N PHE A 174 -2.51 4.73 -6.30
CA PHE A 174 -3.41 5.76 -5.74
C PHE A 174 -2.63 6.88 -5.05
N ILE A 175 -1.59 6.53 -4.29
CA ILE A 175 -0.74 7.52 -3.60
C ILE A 175 -0.02 8.41 -4.60
N LYS A 176 0.59 7.84 -5.65
CA LYS A 176 1.28 8.60 -6.71
C LYS A 176 0.35 9.60 -7.38
N TYR A 177 -0.84 9.16 -7.78
CA TYR A 177 -1.80 10.04 -8.42
C TYR A 177 -2.27 11.20 -7.52
N ILE A 178 -2.55 10.94 -6.24
CA ILE A 178 -2.91 12.02 -5.29
C ILE A 178 -1.70 12.94 -5.05
N GLY A 179 -0.48 12.39 -5.02
CA GLY A 179 0.77 13.16 -4.95
C GLY A 179 0.91 14.13 -6.11
N GLU A 180 0.76 13.65 -7.34
CA GLU A 180 0.85 14.45 -8.57
C GLU A 180 -0.21 15.56 -8.62
N LEU A 181 -1.45 15.24 -8.25
CA LEU A 181 -2.50 16.26 -8.10
C LEU A 181 -2.12 17.33 -7.09
N SER A 182 -1.55 16.92 -5.95
CA SER A 182 -1.17 17.82 -4.87
C SER A 182 0.01 18.72 -5.25
N GLU A 183 0.98 18.18 -5.98
CA GLU A 183 2.10 18.94 -6.55
C GLU A 183 1.60 19.99 -7.56
N HIS A 184 0.72 19.59 -8.47
CA HIS A 184 0.10 20.51 -9.43
C HIS A 184 -0.69 21.63 -8.72
N GLU A 185 -1.49 21.27 -7.71
CA GLU A 185 -2.29 22.22 -6.94
C GLU A 185 -1.42 23.25 -6.19
N LEU A 186 -0.29 22.81 -5.63
CA LEU A 186 0.69 23.69 -4.99
C LEU A 186 1.37 24.63 -6.00
N ALA A 187 1.67 24.14 -7.21
CA ALA A 187 2.30 24.93 -8.27
C ALA A 187 1.39 26.05 -8.80
N LEU A 188 0.08 25.81 -8.87
CA LEU A 188 -0.91 26.83 -9.25
C LEU A 188 -1.04 27.97 -8.20
N LYS A 189 -0.61 27.72 -6.97
CA LYS A 189 -0.74 28.63 -5.83
C LYS A 189 0.60 28.76 -5.12
N PRO A 190 1.60 29.42 -5.73
CA PRO A 190 2.87 29.69 -5.06
C PRO A 190 2.67 30.49 -3.77
N ALA A 191 3.62 30.39 -2.85
CA ALA A 191 3.57 31.05 -1.55
C ALA A 191 3.56 32.58 -1.67
#